data_AF-A0AAW6U026-F1
#
_entry.id   AF-A0AAW6U026-F1
#
_cell.length_a   1.000
_cell.length_b   1.000
_cell.length_c   1.000
_cell.angle_alpha   90.00
_cell.angle_beta   90.00
_cell.angle_gamma   90.00
#
_symmetry.space_group_name_H-M   'P 1'
#
loop_
_entity.id
_entity.type
_entity.pdbx_description
1 polymer ?
#
loop_
_entity_poly.entity_id
_entity_poly.type
_entity_poly.pdbx_seq_one_letter_code
_entity_poly.pdbx_strand_id
1 'polypeptide(L)'
;MPSNERQSVRLSREETEYSAPVRRRHRLIAWIALAAYSTFLVCRALLRHRAGDAAYVPVWELQDSHRFTAWIGGLAFAGFCAFACFVPVGLLASLAVPCHRRGWRGFAARLAALAIAGAVAVLVLTIENGSLWRPTTAARLVLPGLGCLFGAWVGTTWLRGRRARLWLAPKIAVLVLAAALLAALVLWLSVESAPLPFEAAHVTSAEKRDLVRLIRSKNPRSLGDGQTHTLRLTEHDVNVLLSWGLSLGSPDRKAQVDFAPDAASLAVSIGVAPGNTRRYLNFQLTGTVRIDNGDLMVRVDRCRLGRMPVPSWLIDPWCPVVASLLRHDRRSKPFLDAIRTAQTGPDWIEATYARVDLPPGFREDLFGPAGAGEEVLASTRAQVEQLLAAVEKLPRGRRPTFGMCLETAFALARERSIETNAVTENRAAIFALGVLLGHSRIEEFLGPVLPEPPHAAARRALWQVQVRERADWTKHFFVSAAIALLSDTVISDAAGLLKEEFDADTGGSGFSFADLLADRAGTTFAVRATRDEASARAIQDRLAHGFQVDDFFPPADDLPEGISDAKLTSDYGGVGGARYLHLIDEIERRIAACAAYR
;
A
#
# COMPACT_ATOMS: atom_id res chain seq x y z
N MET A 1 -65.45 12.63 64.69
CA MET A 1 -65.74 11.18 64.53
C MET A 1 -66.99 11.06 63.68
N PRO A 2 -67.04 10.25 62.61
CA PRO A 2 -66.12 9.16 62.20
C PRO A 2 -65.28 9.55 60.95
N SER A 3 -63.95 9.41 60.93
CA SER A 3 -63.12 8.21 60.68
C SER A 3 -63.38 7.55 59.31
N ASN A 4 -62.80 8.14 58.26
CA ASN A 4 -62.73 7.55 56.93
C ASN A 4 -61.46 6.68 56.84
N GLU A 5 -61.61 5.39 57.18
CA GLU A 5 -60.54 4.39 57.08
C GLU A 5 -60.12 4.22 55.61
N ARG A 6 -58.84 4.46 55.35
CA ARG A 6 -58.18 4.03 54.11
C ARG A 6 -58.22 2.51 54.07
N GLN A 7 -59.12 1.93 53.27
CA GLN A 7 -59.00 0.56 52.82
C GLN A 7 -57.70 0.40 52.04
N SER A 8 -56.68 -0.09 52.74
CA SER A 8 -55.53 -0.73 52.14
C SER A 8 -56.03 -1.93 51.34
N VAL A 9 -56.08 -1.80 50.02
CA VAL A 9 -56.17 -2.95 49.11
C VAL A 9 -54.87 -3.74 49.29
N ARG A 10 -54.87 -4.66 50.26
CA ARG A 10 -53.89 -5.75 50.33
C ARG A 10 -54.13 -6.60 49.10
N LEU A 11 -53.23 -6.49 48.12
CA LEU A 11 -53.06 -7.48 47.08
C LEU A 11 -52.98 -8.86 47.75
N SER A 12 -53.87 -9.75 47.32
CA SER A 12 -54.04 -11.10 47.85
C SER A 12 -52.72 -11.86 47.77
N ARG A 13 -52.39 -12.61 48.83
CA ARG A 13 -51.18 -13.43 48.94
C ARG A 13 -51.00 -14.39 47.75
N GLU A 14 -52.10 -14.79 47.12
CA GLU A 14 -52.15 -15.65 45.92
C GLU A 14 -51.61 -14.99 44.63
N GLU A 15 -51.78 -13.69 44.40
CA GLU A 15 -51.22 -13.02 43.21
C GLU A 15 -49.69 -12.85 43.31
N THR A 16 -49.17 -12.71 44.54
CA THR A 16 -47.74 -12.72 44.80
C THR A 16 -47.09 -14.09 44.66
N GLU A 17 -47.84 -15.17 44.92
CA GLU A 17 -47.34 -16.54 44.88
C GLU A 17 -47.37 -17.13 43.46
N TYR A 18 -48.38 -16.78 42.64
CA TYR A 18 -48.46 -17.19 41.23
C TYR A 18 -47.45 -16.45 40.32
N SER A 19 -47.03 -15.24 40.70
CA SER A 19 -46.09 -14.41 39.92
C SER A 19 -44.61 -14.61 40.25
N ALA A 20 -44.29 -15.41 41.29
CA ALA A 20 -42.93 -15.82 41.66
C ALA A 20 -42.31 -16.91 40.74
N PRO A 21 -43.00 -18.01 40.38
CA PRO A 21 -42.43 -19.06 39.52
C PRO A 21 -42.19 -18.58 38.09
N VAL A 22 -43.07 -17.72 37.56
CA VAL A 22 -42.92 -17.10 36.23
C VAL A 22 -41.69 -16.17 36.18
N ARG A 23 -41.44 -15.40 37.25
CA ARG A 23 -40.22 -14.56 37.35
C ARG A 23 -38.94 -15.38 37.48
N ARG A 24 -38.99 -16.54 38.17
CA ARG A 24 -37.85 -17.45 38.31
C ARG A 24 -37.51 -18.12 36.97
N ARG A 25 -38.51 -18.52 36.18
CA ARG A 25 -38.34 -19.08 34.82
C ARG A 25 -37.72 -18.07 33.86
N HIS A 26 -38.19 -16.82 33.81
CA HIS A 26 -37.59 -15.79 32.95
C HIS A 26 -36.13 -15.47 33.29
N ARG A 27 -35.76 -15.49 34.57
CA ARG A 27 -34.36 -15.32 34.99
C ARG A 27 -33.48 -16.49 34.55
N LEU A 28 -33.96 -17.72 34.69
CA LEU A 28 -33.24 -18.91 34.24
C LEU A 28 -32.99 -18.87 32.73
N ILE A 29 -34.01 -18.50 31.95
CA ILE A 29 -33.90 -18.33 30.49
C ILE A 29 -32.87 -17.24 30.14
N ALA A 30 -32.86 -16.10 30.84
CA ALA A 30 -31.88 -15.05 30.61
C ALA A 30 -30.43 -15.49 30.92
N TRP A 31 -30.22 -16.31 31.96
CA TRP A 31 -28.92 -16.89 32.28
C TRP A 31 -28.47 -17.92 31.24
N ILE A 32 -29.38 -18.79 30.77
CA ILE A 32 -29.09 -19.78 29.72
C ILE A 32 -28.74 -19.06 28.40
N ALA A 33 -29.51 -18.03 28.04
CA ALA A 33 -29.24 -17.23 26.85
C ALA A 33 -27.91 -16.46 26.95
N LEU A 34 -27.58 -15.88 28.12
CA LEU A 34 -26.30 -15.22 28.36
C LEU A 34 -25.13 -16.21 28.22
N ALA A 35 -25.26 -17.40 28.80
CA ALA A 35 -24.25 -18.46 28.71
C ALA A 35 -24.06 -18.92 27.26
N ALA A 36 -25.15 -19.23 26.55
CA ALA A 36 -25.10 -19.66 25.15
C ALA A 36 -24.46 -18.61 24.24
N TYR A 37 -24.82 -17.33 24.42
CA TYR A 37 -24.26 -16.24 23.63
C TYR A 37 -22.80 -15.95 23.97
N SER A 38 -22.42 -16.05 25.25
CA SER A 38 -21.01 -15.90 25.67
C SER A 38 -20.15 -17.03 25.11
N THR A 39 -20.63 -18.27 25.12
CA THR A 39 -19.96 -19.42 24.50
C THR A 39 -19.80 -19.23 22.99
N PHE A 40 -20.84 -18.72 22.30
CA PHE A 40 -20.75 -18.39 20.88
C PHE A 40 -19.65 -17.35 20.59
N LEU A 41 -19.57 -16.27 21.37
CA LEU A 41 -18.52 -15.24 21.20
C LEU A 41 -17.11 -15.82 21.44
N VAL A 42 -16.95 -16.70 22.43
CA VAL A 42 -15.68 -17.38 22.71
C VAL A 42 -15.30 -18.35 21.57
N CYS A 43 -16.24 -19.15 21.06
CA CYS A 43 -15.99 -20.02 19.91
C CYS A 43 -15.60 -19.23 18.66
N ARG A 44 -16.27 -18.10 18.40
CA ARG A 44 -15.93 -17.20 17.30
C ARG A 44 -14.52 -16.62 17.45
N ALA A 45 -14.14 -16.21 18.66
CA ALA A 45 -12.81 -15.72 18.98
C ALA A 45 -11.73 -16.80 18.74
N LEU A 46 -11.97 -18.03 19.19
CA LEU A 46 -11.06 -19.16 18.98
C LEU A 46 -10.89 -19.52 17.49
N LEU A 47 -11.97 -19.48 16.71
CA LEU A 47 -11.94 -19.74 15.27
C LEU A 47 -11.17 -18.66 14.52
N ARG A 48 -11.34 -17.38 14.87
CA ARG A 48 -10.56 -16.28 14.29
C ARG A 48 -9.09 -16.34 14.67
N HIS A 49 -8.78 -16.66 15.92
CA HIS A 49 -7.39 -16.81 16.35
C HIS A 49 -6.65 -17.93 15.59
N ARG A 50 -7.37 -19.02 15.23
CA ARG A 50 -6.82 -20.12 14.41
C ARG A 50 -6.72 -19.81 12.92
N ALA A 51 -7.56 -18.90 12.40
CA ALA A 51 -7.61 -18.60 10.96
C ALA A 51 -6.43 -17.74 10.46
N GLY A 52 -5.60 -17.20 11.36
CA GLY A 52 -4.57 -16.22 10.99
C GLY A 52 -5.21 -14.90 10.55
N ASP A 53 -4.64 -13.76 10.96
CA ASP A 53 -5.17 -12.44 10.62
C ASP A 53 -5.11 -12.18 9.10
N ALA A 54 -6.17 -12.57 8.38
CA ALA A 54 -6.31 -12.45 6.93
C ALA A 54 -6.81 -11.06 6.46
N ALA A 55 -6.57 -10.01 7.24
CA ALA A 55 -7.01 -8.64 6.89
C ALA A 55 -5.98 -7.58 7.30
N TYR A 56 -4.70 -7.87 7.12
CA TYR A 56 -3.67 -6.83 7.22
C TYR A 56 -3.55 -6.14 5.87
N VAL A 57 -4.10 -4.94 5.75
CA VAL A 57 -3.78 -4.04 4.62
C VAL A 57 -2.43 -3.38 4.96
N PRO A 58 -1.38 -3.58 4.16
CA PRO A 58 -0.08 -2.96 4.40
C PRO A 58 -0.22 -1.43 4.45
N VAL A 59 0.48 -0.78 5.38
CA VAL A 59 0.45 0.69 5.55
C VAL A 59 0.78 1.43 4.25
N TRP A 60 1.61 0.83 3.40
CA TRP A 60 2.03 1.37 2.10
C TRP A 60 0.94 1.30 1.03
N GLU A 61 0.00 0.36 1.10
CA GLU A 61 -1.14 0.30 0.16
C GLU A 61 -2.19 1.39 0.43
N LEU A 62 -2.08 2.09 1.55
CA LEU A 62 -2.86 3.29 1.87
C LEU A 62 -2.40 4.52 1.05
N GLN A 63 -1.40 4.35 0.19
CA GLN A 63 -1.00 5.34 -0.83
C GLN A 63 -2.06 5.57 -1.91
N ASP A 64 -3.05 4.69 -2.06
CA ASP A 64 -4.21 4.91 -2.92
C ASP A 64 -5.35 5.54 -2.10
N SER A 65 -5.88 6.68 -2.55
CA SER A 65 -6.96 7.40 -1.85
C SER A 65 -8.23 6.54 -1.73
N HIS A 66 -8.52 5.72 -2.74
CA HIS A 66 -9.65 4.80 -2.72
C HIS A 66 -9.43 3.68 -1.69
N ARG A 67 -8.27 3.02 -1.70
CA ARG A 67 -7.95 1.98 -0.70
C ARG A 67 -7.91 2.52 0.72
N PHE A 68 -7.38 3.74 0.91
CA PHE A 68 -7.38 4.41 2.20
C PHE A 68 -8.79 4.66 2.72
N THR A 69 -9.69 5.20 1.88
CA THR A 69 -11.10 5.41 2.27
C THR A 69 -11.83 4.09 2.53
N ALA A 70 -11.59 3.05 1.72
CA ALA A 70 -12.13 1.71 1.92
C ALA A 70 -11.63 1.09 3.23
N TRP A 71 -10.35 1.26 3.57
CA TRP A 71 -9.75 0.78 4.81
C TRP A 71 -10.32 1.49 6.04
N ILE A 72 -10.47 2.83 6.00
CA ILE A 72 -11.16 3.59 7.05
C ILE A 72 -12.60 3.11 7.20
N GLY A 73 -13.32 2.90 6.09
CA GLY A 73 -14.68 2.35 6.08
C GLY A 73 -14.74 0.96 6.71
N GLY A 74 -13.78 0.09 6.39
CA GLY A 74 -13.64 -1.25 6.96
C GLY A 74 -13.38 -1.22 8.47
N LEU A 75 -12.51 -0.34 8.94
CA LEU A 75 -12.25 -0.13 10.38
C LEU A 75 -13.51 0.38 11.11
N ALA A 76 -14.21 1.34 10.54
CA ALA A 76 -15.46 1.86 11.12
C ALA A 76 -16.53 0.77 11.20
N PHE A 77 -16.67 -0.04 10.14
CA PHE A 77 -17.59 -1.18 10.10
C PHE A 77 -17.19 -2.28 11.10
N ALA A 78 -15.91 -2.62 11.20
CA ALA A 78 -15.41 -3.58 12.17
C ALA A 78 -15.63 -3.10 13.61
N GLY A 79 -15.39 -1.81 13.89
CA GLY A 79 -15.68 -1.18 15.17
C GLY A 79 -17.17 -1.20 15.53
N PHE A 80 -18.05 -0.92 14.56
CA PHE A 80 -19.50 -1.04 14.72
C PHE A 80 -19.91 -2.50 15.02
N CYS A 81 -19.37 -3.46 14.29
CA CYS A 81 -19.61 -4.88 14.55
C CYS A 81 -19.16 -5.28 15.95
N ALA A 82 -17.98 -4.82 16.39
CA ALA A 82 -17.47 -5.06 17.74
C ALA A 82 -18.44 -4.49 18.79
N PHE A 83 -18.85 -3.23 18.66
CA PHE A 83 -19.88 -2.65 19.54
C PHE A 83 -21.18 -3.48 19.55
N ALA A 84 -21.73 -3.77 18.37
CA ALA A 84 -23.02 -4.45 18.20
C ALA A 84 -23.01 -5.88 18.78
N CYS A 85 -21.90 -6.62 18.64
CA CYS A 85 -21.76 -7.97 19.20
C CYS A 85 -21.82 -8.00 20.73
N PHE A 86 -21.47 -6.91 21.43
CA PHE A 86 -21.47 -6.87 22.89
C PHE A 86 -22.76 -6.24 23.49
N VAL A 87 -23.62 -5.64 22.67
CA VAL A 87 -24.95 -5.15 23.11
C VAL A 87 -25.82 -6.27 23.70
N PRO A 88 -25.95 -7.47 23.09
CA PRO A 88 -26.73 -8.56 23.68
C PRO A 88 -26.17 -9.05 25.02
N VAL A 89 -24.86 -9.02 25.22
CA VAL A 89 -24.22 -9.40 26.49
C VAL A 89 -24.68 -8.48 27.62
N GLY A 90 -24.60 -7.16 27.41
CA GLY A 90 -25.09 -6.18 28.37
C GLY A 90 -26.59 -6.29 28.64
N LEU A 91 -27.38 -6.51 27.58
CA LEU A 91 -28.83 -6.71 27.66
C LEU A 91 -29.18 -7.92 28.52
N LEU A 92 -28.63 -9.08 28.19
CA LEU A 92 -28.90 -10.35 28.86
C LEU A 92 -28.39 -10.34 30.31
N ALA A 93 -27.23 -9.75 30.59
CA ALA A 93 -26.72 -9.58 31.95
C ALA A 93 -27.67 -8.75 32.83
N SER A 94 -28.25 -7.67 32.28
CA SER A 94 -29.21 -6.83 33.01
C SER A 94 -30.58 -7.50 33.22
N LEU A 95 -30.97 -8.44 32.36
CA LEU A 95 -32.18 -9.26 32.50
C LEU A 95 -31.97 -10.44 33.47
N ALA A 96 -30.76 -10.99 33.52
CA ALA A 96 -30.33 -12.05 34.43
C ALA A 96 -30.21 -11.58 35.88
N VAL A 97 -29.81 -10.32 36.09
CA VAL A 97 -29.71 -9.65 37.40
C VAL A 97 -30.68 -8.43 37.47
N PRO A 98 -32.00 -8.67 37.54
CA PRO A 98 -32.98 -7.58 37.43
C PRO A 98 -33.05 -6.71 38.70
N CYS A 99 -32.96 -5.40 38.51
CA CYS A 99 -33.04 -4.40 39.58
C CYS A 99 -34.48 -3.96 39.84
N HIS A 100 -35.12 -4.50 40.88
CA HIS A 100 -36.50 -4.14 41.24
C HIS A 100 -36.66 -3.25 42.49
N ARG A 101 -35.58 -2.87 43.19
CA ARG A 101 -35.63 -2.00 44.39
C ARG A 101 -34.87 -0.68 44.18
N ARG A 102 -35.43 0.43 44.67
CA ARG A 102 -34.72 1.72 44.80
C ARG A 102 -33.77 1.66 46.02
N GLY A 103 -32.62 2.34 45.94
CA GLY A 103 -31.58 2.37 46.99
C GLY A 103 -30.32 1.55 46.67
N TRP A 104 -29.41 1.42 47.66
CA TRP A 104 -28.07 0.82 47.52
C TRP A 104 -28.06 -0.57 46.88
N ARG A 105 -29.03 -1.43 47.22
CA ARG A 105 -29.15 -2.79 46.65
C ARG A 105 -29.48 -2.80 45.16
N GLY A 106 -30.16 -1.77 44.65
CA GLY A 106 -30.41 -1.60 43.21
C GLY A 106 -29.18 -1.08 42.45
N PHE A 107 -28.33 -0.30 43.11
CA PHE A 107 -27.05 0.14 42.55
C PHE A 107 -26.06 -1.04 42.47
N ALA A 108 -25.91 -1.81 43.55
CA ALA A 108 -25.06 -3.00 43.59
C ALA A 108 -25.42 -4.04 42.52
N ALA A 109 -26.72 -4.26 42.26
CA ALA A 109 -27.18 -5.19 41.22
C ALA A 109 -26.85 -4.72 39.79
N ARG A 110 -26.87 -3.40 39.52
CA ARG A 110 -26.42 -2.84 38.22
C ARG A 110 -24.91 -2.99 38.05
N LEU A 111 -24.17 -2.77 39.12
CA LEU A 111 -22.72 -2.89 39.13
C LEU A 111 -22.29 -4.36 38.92
N ALA A 112 -23.01 -5.31 39.51
CA ALA A 112 -22.81 -6.74 39.27
C ALA A 112 -23.13 -7.16 37.82
N ALA A 113 -24.23 -6.67 37.23
CA ALA A 113 -24.56 -6.95 35.84
C ALA A 113 -23.50 -6.40 34.86
N LEU A 114 -22.98 -5.19 35.13
CA LEU A 114 -21.89 -4.59 34.36
C LEU A 114 -20.57 -5.34 34.56
N ALA A 115 -20.27 -5.80 35.76
CA ALA A 115 -19.08 -6.62 36.04
C ALA A 115 -19.12 -7.95 35.27
N ILE A 116 -20.28 -8.62 35.21
CA ILE A 116 -20.47 -9.85 34.44
C ILE A 116 -20.28 -9.59 32.94
N ALA A 117 -20.90 -8.54 32.39
CA ALA A 117 -20.76 -8.19 30.98
C ALA A 117 -19.33 -7.77 30.62
N GLY A 118 -18.66 -7.03 31.53
CA GLY A 118 -17.26 -6.66 31.41
C GLY A 118 -16.32 -7.87 31.44
N ALA A 119 -16.56 -8.83 32.34
CA ALA A 119 -15.76 -10.05 32.42
C ALA A 119 -15.85 -10.89 31.14
N VAL A 120 -17.03 -10.99 30.52
CA VAL A 120 -17.21 -11.66 29.21
C VAL A 120 -16.46 -10.91 28.10
N ALA A 121 -16.53 -9.57 28.06
CA ALA A 121 -15.80 -8.78 27.06
C ALA A 121 -14.29 -8.92 27.21
N VAL A 122 -13.79 -8.86 28.44
CA VAL A 122 -12.38 -9.11 28.78
C VAL A 122 -11.98 -10.50 28.32
N LEU A 123 -12.71 -11.55 28.69
CA LEU A 123 -12.41 -12.94 28.31
C LEU A 123 -12.34 -13.14 26.79
N VAL A 124 -13.33 -12.65 26.04
CA VAL A 124 -13.34 -12.79 24.57
C VAL A 124 -12.12 -12.10 23.94
N LEU A 125 -11.80 -10.88 24.39
CA LEU A 125 -10.65 -10.12 23.88
C LEU A 125 -9.30 -10.75 24.25
N THR A 126 -9.21 -11.44 25.39
CA THR A 126 -7.99 -12.19 25.74
C THR A 126 -7.74 -13.37 24.83
N ILE A 127 -8.81 -14.03 24.42
CA ILE A 127 -8.74 -15.19 23.53
C ILE A 127 -8.41 -14.74 22.11
N GLU A 128 -8.93 -13.58 21.68
CA GLU A 128 -8.59 -13.01 20.37
C GLU A 128 -7.14 -12.49 20.30
N ASN A 129 -6.56 -11.97 21.39
CA ASN A 129 -5.27 -11.25 21.36
C ASN A 129 -4.12 -11.89 22.17
N GLY A 130 -4.37 -13.00 22.86
CA GLY A 130 -3.37 -13.77 23.61
C GLY A 130 -2.90 -13.18 24.95
N SER A 131 -3.10 -11.89 25.24
CA SER A 131 -2.72 -11.27 26.53
C SER A 131 -3.55 -10.05 26.94
N LEU A 132 -3.86 -9.95 28.25
CA LEU A 132 -4.55 -8.82 28.90
C LEU A 132 -3.67 -7.59 29.09
N TRP A 133 -2.38 -7.81 29.30
CA TRP A 133 -1.46 -6.78 29.82
C TRP A 133 -0.84 -5.92 28.72
N ARG A 134 -1.24 -6.13 27.46
CA ARG A 134 -0.83 -5.28 26.36
C ARG A 134 -1.70 -4.02 26.33
N PRO A 135 -1.13 -2.80 26.25
CA PRO A 135 -1.89 -1.55 26.11
C PRO A 135 -2.89 -1.58 24.93
N THR A 136 -2.54 -2.34 23.89
CA THR A 136 -3.35 -2.57 22.69
C THR A 136 -4.69 -3.25 22.99
N THR A 137 -4.74 -4.17 23.97
CA THR A 137 -5.95 -4.88 24.39
C THR A 137 -6.89 -3.95 25.18
N ALA A 138 -6.32 -3.04 25.99
CA ALA A 138 -7.10 -2.07 26.76
C ALA A 138 -7.83 -1.06 25.85
N ALA A 139 -7.16 -0.53 24.82
CA ALA A 139 -7.77 0.36 23.84
C ALA A 139 -8.90 -0.35 23.05
N ARG A 140 -8.72 -1.63 22.71
CA ARG A 140 -9.73 -2.45 22.02
C ARG A 140 -10.95 -2.79 22.89
N LEU A 141 -10.86 -2.61 24.21
CA LEU A 141 -11.95 -2.89 25.15
C LEU A 141 -13.02 -1.80 25.21
N VAL A 142 -12.71 -0.60 24.73
CA VAL A 142 -13.60 0.57 24.78
C VAL A 142 -14.92 0.31 24.04
N LEU A 143 -14.86 -0.15 22.78
CA LEU A 143 -16.07 -0.39 21.97
C LEU A 143 -16.95 -1.54 22.50
N PRO A 144 -16.39 -2.72 22.84
CA PRO A 144 -17.10 -3.77 23.56
C PRO A 144 -17.72 -3.31 24.88
N GLY A 145 -16.98 -2.53 25.67
CA GLY A 145 -17.45 -1.98 26.94
C GLY A 145 -18.64 -1.03 26.76
N LEU A 146 -18.58 -0.14 25.77
CA LEU A 146 -19.70 0.73 25.38
C LEU A 146 -20.91 -0.07 24.91
N GLY A 147 -20.69 -1.16 24.16
CA GLY A 147 -21.75 -2.10 23.76
C GLY A 147 -22.45 -2.73 24.97
N CYS A 148 -21.68 -3.24 25.93
CA CYS A 148 -22.19 -3.78 27.19
C CYS A 148 -22.97 -2.74 28.01
N LEU A 149 -22.46 -1.51 28.12
CA LEU A 149 -23.14 -0.41 28.81
C LEU A 149 -24.47 -0.04 28.13
N PHE A 150 -24.47 0.07 26.81
CA PHE A 150 -25.66 0.36 26.02
C PHE A 150 -26.71 -0.75 26.16
N GLY A 151 -26.30 -2.01 26.02
CA GLY A 151 -27.16 -3.17 26.24
C GLY A 151 -27.78 -3.22 27.64
N ALA A 152 -26.97 -2.95 28.67
CA ALA A 152 -27.44 -2.91 30.06
C ALA A 152 -28.41 -1.74 30.30
N TRP A 153 -28.17 -0.58 29.69
CA TRP A 153 -29.12 0.54 29.71
C TRP A 153 -30.46 0.14 29.08
N VAL A 154 -30.43 -0.44 27.88
CA VAL A 154 -31.63 -0.94 27.16
C VAL A 154 -32.41 -1.93 28.02
N GLY A 155 -31.75 -2.96 28.57
CA GLY A 155 -32.42 -3.99 29.36
C GLY A 155 -32.97 -3.48 30.69
N THR A 156 -32.24 -2.61 31.38
CA THR A 156 -32.76 -1.99 32.61
C THR A 156 -33.91 -1.02 32.35
N THR A 157 -33.99 -0.36 31.19
CA THR A 157 -35.16 0.45 30.81
C THR A 157 -36.36 -0.40 30.39
N TRP A 158 -36.13 -1.54 29.72
CA TRP A 158 -37.18 -2.47 29.30
C TRP A 158 -37.98 -3.04 30.47
N LEU A 159 -37.30 -3.23 31.61
CA LEU A 159 -37.87 -3.71 32.87
C LEU A 159 -38.69 -2.66 33.64
N ARG A 160 -38.70 -1.37 33.26
CA ARG A 160 -39.40 -0.28 33.97
C ARG A 160 -40.89 -0.12 33.64
N GLY A 161 -41.46 -0.96 32.75
CA GLY A 161 -42.90 -1.00 32.42
C GLY A 161 -43.27 -0.51 31.02
N ARG A 162 -44.55 -0.64 30.62
CA ARG A 162 -45.03 -0.37 29.23
C ARG A 162 -44.72 1.04 28.73
N ARG A 163 -44.88 2.08 29.58
CA ARG A 163 -44.55 3.47 29.20
C ARG A 163 -43.05 3.66 28.93
N ALA A 164 -42.18 3.03 29.72
CA ALA A 164 -40.73 3.11 29.50
C ALA A 164 -40.29 2.40 28.20
N ARG A 165 -41.00 1.35 27.78
CA ARG A 165 -40.76 0.65 26.51
C ARG A 165 -41.14 1.51 25.31
N LEU A 166 -42.28 2.20 25.36
CA LEU A 166 -42.71 3.13 24.30
C LEU A 166 -41.73 4.29 24.11
N TRP A 167 -41.14 4.80 25.20
CA TRP A 167 -40.14 5.87 25.15
C TRP A 167 -38.70 5.40 24.88
N LEU A 168 -38.45 4.10 24.76
CA LEU A 168 -37.11 3.57 24.51
C LEU A 168 -36.67 3.82 23.06
N ALA A 169 -37.55 3.51 22.09
CA ALA A 169 -37.30 3.73 20.67
C ALA A 169 -36.95 5.20 20.33
N PRO A 170 -37.71 6.22 20.78
CA PRO A 170 -37.33 7.61 20.52
C PRO A 170 -36.03 8.02 21.22
N LYS A 171 -35.71 7.47 22.40
CA LYS A 171 -34.41 7.75 23.06
C LYS A 171 -33.24 7.15 22.29
N ILE A 172 -33.39 5.93 21.78
CA ILE A 172 -32.38 5.31 20.91
C ILE A 172 -32.25 6.13 19.63
N ALA A 173 -33.36 6.53 19.01
CA ALA A 173 -33.34 7.36 17.80
C ALA A 173 -32.61 8.70 18.03
N VAL A 174 -32.84 9.37 19.18
CA VAL A 174 -32.10 10.59 19.54
C VAL A 174 -30.62 10.32 19.77
N LEU A 175 -30.24 9.22 20.43
CA LEU A 175 -28.82 8.85 20.62
C LEU A 175 -28.13 8.53 19.28
N VAL A 176 -28.80 7.80 18.39
CA VAL A 176 -28.29 7.49 17.05
C VAL A 176 -28.15 8.76 16.22
N LEU A 177 -29.14 9.65 16.25
CA LEU A 177 -29.09 10.93 15.57
C LEU A 177 -27.95 11.81 16.12
N ALA A 178 -27.80 11.89 17.45
CA ALA A 178 -26.72 12.63 18.09
C ALA A 178 -25.35 12.05 17.72
N ALA A 179 -25.20 10.72 17.69
CA ALA A 179 -23.97 10.07 17.26
C ALA A 179 -23.68 10.31 15.77
N ALA A 180 -24.69 10.26 14.91
CA ALA A 180 -24.56 10.56 13.48
C ALA A 180 -24.17 12.02 13.23
N LEU A 181 -24.80 12.97 13.95
CA LEU A 181 -24.45 14.39 13.89
C LEU A 181 -23.03 14.65 14.41
N LEU A 182 -22.62 13.98 15.50
CA LEU A 182 -21.26 14.06 16.02
C LEU A 182 -20.25 13.49 15.03
N ALA A 183 -20.52 12.34 14.42
CA ALA A 183 -19.66 11.75 13.40
C ALA A 183 -19.54 12.66 12.16
N ALA A 184 -20.67 13.22 11.69
CA ALA A 184 -20.68 14.19 10.60
C ALA A 184 -19.89 15.46 10.94
N LEU A 185 -20.00 15.95 12.18
CA LEU A 185 -19.23 17.10 12.67
C LEU A 185 -17.72 16.78 12.71
N VAL A 186 -17.33 15.62 13.24
CA VAL A 186 -15.92 15.18 13.28
C VAL A 186 -15.36 15.06 11.86
N LEU A 187 -16.12 14.45 10.93
CA LEU A 187 -15.71 14.32 9.53
C LEU A 187 -15.55 15.69 8.87
N TRP A 188 -16.50 16.61 9.10
CA TRP A 188 -16.45 17.97 8.58
C TRP A 188 -15.27 18.78 9.16
N LEU A 189 -14.95 18.61 10.44
CA LEU A 189 -13.80 19.28 11.07
C LEU A 189 -12.45 18.68 10.65
N SER A 190 -12.42 17.40 10.30
CA SER A 190 -11.19 16.71 9.86
C SER A 190 -10.78 17.10 8.44
N VAL A 191 -11.70 17.63 7.64
CA VAL A 191 -11.51 17.88 6.21
C VAL A 191 -11.54 19.38 5.89
N GLU A 192 -10.55 19.84 5.13
CA GLU A 192 -10.37 21.25 4.77
C GLU A 192 -10.52 21.49 3.25
N SER A 193 -10.74 22.74 2.85
CA SER A 193 -10.87 23.14 1.45
C SER A 193 -9.53 23.37 0.75
N ALA A 194 -8.46 23.56 1.50
CA ALA A 194 -7.12 23.83 1.00
C ALA A 194 -6.10 22.90 1.67
N PRO A 195 -5.00 22.55 0.97
CA PRO A 195 -3.87 21.87 1.60
C PRO A 195 -3.15 22.79 2.59
N LEU A 196 -2.26 22.22 3.39
CA LEU A 196 -1.39 23.00 4.27
C LEU A 196 -0.48 23.94 3.46
N PRO A 197 -0.14 25.13 3.99
CA PRO A 197 0.57 26.17 3.26
C PRO A 197 2.10 25.91 3.28
N PHE A 198 2.52 24.72 2.83
CA PHE A 198 3.93 24.42 2.59
C PHE A 198 4.14 23.95 1.16
N GLU A 199 5.34 24.19 0.65
CA GLU A 199 5.76 23.66 -0.65
C GLU A 199 6.47 22.33 -0.41
N ALA A 200 5.99 21.28 -1.10
CA ALA A 200 6.70 20.02 -1.11
C ALA A 200 8.05 20.20 -1.82
N ALA A 201 9.07 19.46 -1.39
CA ALA A 201 10.39 19.54 -2.01
C ALA A 201 10.26 19.25 -3.52
N HIS A 202 10.87 20.10 -4.33
CA HIS A 202 10.91 19.89 -5.76
C HIS A 202 11.82 18.70 -6.03
N VAL A 203 11.33 17.69 -6.74
CA VAL A 203 12.12 16.48 -7.01
C VAL A 203 12.74 16.62 -8.41
N THR A 204 14.00 17.04 -8.47
CA THR A 204 14.75 17.07 -9.75
C THR A 204 15.41 15.71 -10.04
N SER A 205 15.70 15.43 -11.32
CA SER A 205 16.47 14.23 -11.71
C SER A 205 17.87 14.20 -11.09
N ALA A 206 18.52 15.36 -10.93
CA ALA A 206 19.83 15.44 -10.28
C ALA A 206 19.77 14.99 -8.81
N GLU A 207 18.78 15.48 -8.06
CA GLU A 207 18.57 15.09 -6.66
C GLU A 207 18.22 13.60 -6.53
N LYS A 208 17.37 13.07 -7.41
CA LYS A 208 17.08 11.62 -7.47
C LYS A 208 18.37 10.81 -7.61
N ARG A 209 19.26 11.20 -8.52
CA ARG A 209 20.55 10.50 -8.75
C ARG A 209 21.50 10.60 -7.56
N ASP A 210 21.65 11.78 -6.97
CA ASP A 210 22.55 11.99 -5.85
C ASP A 210 22.10 11.20 -4.61
N LEU A 211 20.79 11.17 -4.37
CA LEU A 211 20.18 10.40 -3.28
C LEU A 211 20.32 8.89 -3.49
N VAL A 212 20.09 8.41 -4.72
CA VAL A 212 20.33 6.99 -5.07
C VAL A 212 21.80 6.63 -4.90
N ARG A 213 22.73 7.52 -5.30
CA ARG A 213 24.17 7.31 -5.13
C ARG A 213 24.54 7.26 -3.64
N LEU A 214 24.00 8.15 -2.81
CA LEU A 214 24.20 8.16 -1.37
C LEU A 214 23.74 6.83 -0.75
N ILE A 215 22.50 6.41 -1.02
CA ILE A 215 21.93 5.17 -0.49
C ILE A 215 22.72 3.94 -0.96
N ARG A 216 23.15 3.91 -2.23
CA ARG A 216 23.96 2.81 -2.78
C ARG A 216 25.37 2.74 -2.20
N SER A 217 26.01 3.88 -1.98
CA SER A 217 27.34 3.92 -1.36
C SER A 217 27.35 3.33 0.06
N LYS A 218 26.17 3.28 0.69
CA LYS A 218 25.94 2.72 2.02
C LYS A 218 25.02 1.49 1.98
N ASN A 219 25.08 0.70 0.89
CA ASN A 219 24.19 -0.45 0.69
C ASN A 219 24.20 -1.38 1.93
N PRO A 220 23.05 -1.59 2.60
CA PRO A 220 23.00 -2.43 3.79
C PRO A 220 23.44 -3.88 3.55
N ARG A 221 23.40 -4.37 2.31
CA ARG A 221 23.77 -5.74 1.95
C ARG A 221 25.28 -5.96 1.80
N SER A 222 26.07 -4.90 1.62
CA SER A 222 27.53 -5.03 1.50
C SER A 222 28.24 -5.15 2.84
N LEU A 223 27.50 -5.04 3.95
CA LEU A 223 28.03 -5.19 5.31
C LEU A 223 28.27 -6.66 5.64
N GLY A 224 29.45 -6.96 6.17
CA GLY A 224 29.74 -8.26 6.80
C GLY A 224 29.06 -8.40 8.16
N ASP A 225 29.02 -9.63 8.68
CA ASP A 225 28.38 -9.91 9.96
C ASP A 225 29.07 -9.13 11.10
N GLY A 226 28.27 -8.36 11.86
CA GLY A 226 28.75 -7.49 12.94
C GLY A 226 29.22 -6.09 12.50
N GLN A 227 29.30 -5.80 11.20
CA GLN A 227 29.59 -4.44 10.71
C GLN A 227 28.33 -3.56 10.73
N THR A 228 28.53 -2.27 10.96
CA THR A 228 27.48 -1.25 10.91
C THR A 228 27.87 -0.12 9.96
N HIS A 229 26.87 0.50 9.35
CA HIS A 229 27.01 1.76 8.65
C HIS A 229 26.12 2.82 9.29
N THR A 230 26.63 4.05 9.27
CA THR A 230 25.88 5.24 9.67
C THR A 230 25.50 6.00 8.40
N LEU A 231 24.21 6.25 8.23
CA LEU A 231 23.65 7.10 7.19
C LEU A 231 23.05 8.32 7.87
N ARG A 232 23.53 9.49 7.44
CA ARG A 232 22.96 10.78 7.83
C ARG A 232 22.27 11.39 6.63
N LEU A 233 20.99 11.71 6.80
CA LEU A 233 20.17 12.39 5.81
C LEU A 233 19.83 13.78 6.35
N THR A 234 19.98 14.79 5.50
CA THR A 234 19.50 16.14 5.82
C THR A 234 17.98 16.19 5.75
N GLU A 235 17.40 17.22 6.34
CA GLU A 235 15.98 17.53 6.22
C GLU A 235 15.54 17.61 4.74
N HIS A 236 16.36 18.26 3.90
CA HIS A 236 16.13 18.32 2.46
C HIS A 236 16.09 16.93 1.82
N ASP A 237 17.06 16.07 2.12
CA ASP A 237 17.11 14.71 1.57
C ASP A 237 15.86 13.90 1.93
N VAL A 238 15.39 14.01 3.18
CA VAL A 238 14.17 13.33 3.63
C VAL A 238 12.93 13.92 2.96
N ASN A 239 12.85 15.24 2.80
CA ASN A 239 11.73 15.89 2.12
C ASN A 239 11.68 15.54 0.62
N VAL A 240 12.83 15.39 -0.05
CA VAL A 240 12.92 14.87 -1.41
C VAL A 240 12.48 13.41 -1.47
N LEU A 241 12.94 12.54 -0.55
CA LEU A 241 12.49 11.15 -0.45
C LEU A 241 10.98 11.04 -0.26
N LEU A 242 10.40 11.86 0.62
CA LEU A 242 8.96 11.88 0.89
C LEU A 242 8.18 12.36 -0.31
N SER A 243 8.62 13.44 -0.95
CA SER A 243 7.96 14.00 -2.13
C SER A 243 8.00 13.01 -3.30
N TRP A 244 9.14 12.33 -3.50
CA TRP A 244 9.28 11.28 -4.49
C TRP A 244 8.47 10.02 -4.15
N GLY A 245 8.44 9.58 -2.90
CA GLY A 245 7.62 8.44 -2.48
C GLY A 245 6.11 8.70 -2.61
N LEU A 246 5.68 9.95 -2.40
CA LEU A 246 4.28 10.35 -2.55
C LEU A 246 3.87 10.59 -4.01
N SER A 247 4.80 10.92 -4.90
CA SER A 247 4.52 11.06 -6.35
C SER A 247 4.17 9.73 -7.01
N LEU A 248 4.59 8.59 -6.42
CA LEU A 248 4.19 7.25 -6.85
C LEU A 248 2.70 6.94 -6.59
N GLY A 249 2.03 7.71 -5.72
CA GLY A 249 0.63 7.51 -5.35
C GLY A 249 -0.35 8.38 -6.14
N SER A 250 -1.59 8.50 -5.65
CA SER A 250 -2.58 9.39 -6.26
C SER A 250 -2.09 10.85 -6.27
N PRO A 251 -2.38 11.64 -7.33
CA PRO A 251 -2.08 13.07 -7.35
C PRO A 251 -2.73 13.78 -6.15
N ASP A 252 -2.17 14.92 -5.74
CA ASP A 252 -2.68 15.79 -4.66
C ASP A 252 -2.27 15.43 -3.23
N ARG A 253 -1.08 14.86 -3.09
CA ARG A 253 -0.46 14.55 -1.80
C ARG A 253 0.77 15.40 -1.62
N LYS A 254 0.95 15.95 -0.43
CA LYS A 254 2.16 16.66 -0.04
C LYS A 254 2.52 16.28 1.39
N ALA A 255 3.80 16.11 1.65
CA ALA A 255 4.31 15.96 3.00
C ALA A 255 5.60 16.77 3.16
N GLN A 256 5.85 17.18 4.39
CA GLN A 256 7.08 17.81 4.83
C GLN A 256 7.42 17.28 6.21
N VAL A 257 8.70 17.08 6.45
CA VAL A 257 9.29 16.79 7.74
C VAL A 257 10.29 17.87 8.08
N ASP A 258 10.23 18.35 9.32
CA ASP A 258 11.23 19.25 9.88
C ASP A 258 11.87 18.59 11.10
N PHE A 259 13.20 18.66 11.22
CA PHE A 259 13.94 18.00 12.29
C PHE A 259 14.46 18.98 13.35
N ALA A 260 14.28 18.61 14.61
CA ALA A 260 14.81 19.33 15.77
C ALA A 260 15.60 18.37 16.68
N PRO A 261 16.40 18.88 17.63
CA PRO A 261 17.10 18.03 18.58
C PRO A 261 16.14 17.11 19.34
N ASP A 262 16.30 15.79 19.17
CA ASP A 262 15.43 14.75 19.72
C ASP A 262 13.94 14.82 19.33
N ALA A 263 13.56 15.68 18.37
CA ALA A 263 12.18 15.85 17.93
C ALA A 263 12.06 15.91 16.39
N ALA A 264 10.89 15.55 15.89
CA ALA A 264 10.53 15.68 14.49
C ALA A 264 9.11 16.23 14.38
N SER A 265 8.88 17.08 13.38
CA SER A 265 7.55 17.50 12.98
C SER A 265 7.24 16.96 11.60
N LEU A 266 6.02 16.46 11.41
CA LEU A 266 5.54 15.89 10.17
C LEU A 266 4.24 16.59 9.81
N ALA A 267 4.20 17.22 8.64
CA ALA A 267 3.01 17.83 8.05
C ALA A 267 2.64 17.05 6.79
N VAL A 268 1.37 16.66 6.66
CA VAL A 268 0.86 15.87 5.53
C VAL A 268 -0.48 16.45 5.08
N SER A 269 -0.66 16.59 3.77
CA SER A 269 -1.92 16.95 3.13
C SER A 269 -2.28 15.90 2.09
N ILE A 270 -3.42 15.24 2.27
CA ILE A 270 -3.91 14.22 1.34
C ILE A 270 -5.20 14.71 0.69
N GLY A 271 -5.21 14.81 -0.64
CA GLY A 271 -6.41 15.07 -1.42
C GLY A 271 -7.42 13.93 -1.29
N VAL A 272 -8.64 14.27 -0.86
CA VAL A 272 -9.79 13.37 -0.77
C VAL A 272 -10.91 13.96 -1.62
N ALA A 273 -11.47 13.16 -2.51
CA ALA A 273 -12.57 13.55 -3.38
C ALA A 273 -13.88 12.83 -3.00
N PRO A 274 -14.57 13.24 -1.91
CA PRO A 274 -15.92 12.78 -1.66
C PRO A 274 -16.86 13.40 -2.70
N GLY A 275 -17.05 12.71 -3.84
CA GLY A 275 -17.80 13.21 -4.99
C GLY A 275 -17.01 14.20 -5.86
N ASN A 276 -17.68 15.22 -6.41
CA ASN A 276 -17.06 16.22 -7.31
C ASN A 276 -16.35 17.38 -6.60
N THR A 277 -16.40 17.47 -5.27
CA THR A 277 -15.71 18.55 -4.52
C THR A 277 -14.40 18.06 -3.95
N ARG A 278 -13.32 18.72 -4.38
CA ARG A 278 -11.97 18.45 -3.89
C ARG A 278 -11.80 18.98 -2.47
N ARG A 279 -11.28 18.12 -1.58
CA ARG A 279 -11.06 18.41 -0.18
C ARG A 279 -9.71 17.83 0.25
N TYR A 280 -9.22 18.26 1.42
CA TYR A 280 -7.94 17.83 1.95
C TYR A 280 -8.05 17.33 3.37
N LEU A 281 -7.45 16.18 3.65
CA LEU A 281 -7.17 15.71 4.99
C LEU A 281 -5.78 16.23 5.38
N ASN A 282 -5.77 17.28 6.20
CA ASN A 282 -4.54 17.88 6.70
C ASN A 282 -4.16 17.23 8.04
N PHE A 283 -2.93 16.79 8.18
CA PHE A 283 -2.42 16.13 9.39
C PHE A 283 -1.11 16.77 9.79
N GLN A 284 -0.98 17.16 11.05
CA GLN A 284 0.25 17.71 11.60
C GLN A 284 0.57 16.97 12.89
N LEU A 285 1.80 16.49 12.99
CA LEU A 285 2.30 15.71 14.11
C LEU A 285 3.63 16.32 14.56
N THR A 286 3.81 16.50 15.86
CA THR A 286 5.10 16.86 16.45
C THR A 286 5.36 15.94 17.61
N GLY A 287 6.56 15.37 17.66
CA GLY A 287 6.90 14.42 18.69
C GLY A 287 8.35 13.98 18.64
N THR A 288 8.69 13.02 19.49
CA THR A 288 10.02 12.43 19.57
C THR A 288 9.97 11.01 19.03
N VAL A 289 10.96 10.68 18.19
CA VAL A 289 11.12 9.35 17.62
C VAL A 289 12.53 8.87 17.94
N ARG A 290 12.62 7.73 18.61
CA ARG A 290 13.90 7.09 18.92
C ARG A 290 13.81 5.62 18.55
N ILE A 291 14.88 5.10 17.97
CA ILE A 291 15.03 3.67 17.70
C ILE A 291 16.29 3.21 18.42
N ASP A 292 16.15 2.19 19.27
CA ASP A 292 17.26 1.54 19.96
C ASP A 292 17.14 0.02 19.76
N ASN A 293 18.11 -0.57 19.06
CA ASN A 293 18.15 -2.00 18.74
C ASN A 293 16.85 -2.55 18.13
N GLY A 294 16.28 -1.83 17.17
CA GLY A 294 15.00 -2.15 16.52
C GLY A 294 13.76 -1.77 17.32
N ASP A 295 13.91 -1.33 18.58
CA ASP A 295 12.79 -0.89 19.37
C ASP A 295 12.40 0.56 19.07
N LEU A 296 11.37 0.70 18.24
CA LEU A 296 10.76 1.99 17.89
C LEU A 296 9.96 2.56 19.07
N MET A 297 10.42 3.68 19.61
CA MET A 297 9.75 4.49 20.63
C MET A 297 9.26 5.79 19.99
N VAL A 298 7.95 6.00 19.97
CA VAL A 298 7.32 7.21 19.45
C VAL A 298 6.54 7.87 20.57
N ARG A 299 6.85 9.14 20.87
CA ARG A 299 6.04 10.00 21.73
C ARG A 299 5.49 11.13 20.90
N VAL A 300 4.19 11.40 21.04
CA VAL A 300 3.53 12.49 20.31
C VAL A 300 3.24 13.61 21.29
N ASP A 301 3.82 14.78 21.07
CA ASP A 301 3.61 15.94 21.93
C ASP A 301 2.42 16.78 21.45
N ARG A 302 2.25 16.92 20.14
CA ARG A 302 1.12 17.62 19.51
C ARG A 302 0.65 16.89 18.25
N CYS A 303 -0.65 16.85 18.06
CA CYS A 303 -1.27 16.28 16.88
C CYS A 303 -2.51 17.09 16.50
N ARG A 304 -2.68 17.34 15.21
CA ARG A 304 -3.80 18.07 14.66
C ARG A 304 -4.28 17.38 13.39
N LEU A 305 -5.58 17.13 13.32
CA LEU A 305 -6.26 16.56 12.16
C LEU A 305 -7.28 17.58 11.64
N GLY A 306 -7.01 18.15 10.48
CA GLY A 306 -7.74 19.30 9.92
C GLY A 306 -7.78 20.45 10.92
N ARG A 307 -8.99 20.84 11.30
CA ARG A 307 -9.24 21.92 12.27
C ARG A 307 -9.21 21.46 13.72
N MET A 308 -9.14 20.14 13.96
CA MET A 308 -9.25 19.56 15.29
C MET A 308 -7.87 19.29 15.90
N PRO A 309 -7.48 19.96 16.99
CA PRO A 309 -6.37 19.49 17.81
C PRO A 309 -6.79 18.18 18.48
N VAL A 310 -6.00 17.13 18.34
CA VAL A 310 -6.27 15.83 18.93
C VAL A 310 -5.60 15.77 20.31
N PRO A 311 -6.36 15.64 21.41
CA PRO A 311 -5.80 15.52 22.75
C PRO A 311 -4.85 14.32 22.91
N SER A 312 -3.79 14.48 23.70
CA SER A 312 -2.79 13.42 23.93
C SER A 312 -3.38 12.13 24.51
N TRP A 313 -4.40 12.21 25.38
CA TRP A 313 -5.07 11.03 25.94
C TRP A 313 -5.74 10.14 24.88
N LEU A 314 -6.08 10.69 23.70
CA LEU A 314 -6.58 9.91 22.56
C LEU A 314 -5.46 9.29 21.72
N ILE A 315 -4.21 9.72 21.87
CA ILE A 315 -3.08 9.33 21.00
C ILE A 315 -2.12 8.42 21.74
N ASP A 316 -1.77 8.74 22.98
CA ASP A 316 -0.78 8.01 23.79
C ASP A 316 -1.06 6.49 23.84
N PRO A 317 -2.32 6.00 23.97
CA PRO A 317 -2.60 4.57 23.96
C PRO A 317 -2.34 3.90 22.59
N TRP A 318 -2.37 4.67 21.50
CA TRP A 318 -2.19 4.18 20.14
C TRP A 318 -0.73 4.22 19.68
N CYS A 319 0.14 5.05 20.27
CA CYS A 319 1.56 5.09 19.91
C CYS A 319 2.24 3.69 19.99
N PRO A 320 2.08 2.91 21.07
CA PRO A 320 2.62 1.55 21.13
C PRO A 320 1.95 0.60 20.13
N VAL A 321 0.67 0.80 19.82
CA VAL A 321 -0.07 0.01 18.80
C VAL A 321 0.56 0.23 17.44
N VAL A 322 0.73 1.48 17.02
CA VAL A 322 1.33 1.85 15.74
C VAL A 322 2.78 1.36 15.65
N ALA A 323 3.58 1.57 16.71
CA ALA A 323 4.95 1.07 16.75
C ALA A 323 5.04 -0.47 16.69
N SER A 324 4.05 -1.18 17.25
CA SER A 324 3.95 -2.64 17.14
C SER A 324 3.52 -3.08 15.74
N LEU A 325 2.56 -2.37 15.12
CA LEU A 325 2.11 -2.64 13.75
C LEU A 325 3.26 -2.46 12.74
N LEU A 326 4.08 -1.42 12.90
CA LEU A 326 5.26 -1.19 12.06
C LEU A 326 6.35 -2.27 12.27
N ARG A 327 6.55 -2.74 13.51
CA ARG A 327 7.52 -3.81 13.81
C ARG A 327 7.10 -5.19 13.31
N HIS A 328 5.81 -5.47 13.24
CA HIS A 328 5.30 -6.77 12.78
C HIS A 328 4.91 -6.77 11.30
N ASP A 329 4.95 -5.61 10.64
CA ASP A 329 4.76 -5.51 9.20
C ASP A 329 5.90 -6.25 8.47
N ARG A 330 5.51 -7.12 7.53
CA ARG A 330 6.46 -7.95 6.78
C ARG A 330 7.44 -7.09 5.96
N ARG A 331 7.07 -5.86 5.59
CA ARG A 331 7.88 -4.95 4.78
C ARG A 331 8.79 -4.05 5.61
N SER A 332 8.32 -3.44 6.70
CA SER A 332 9.20 -2.59 7.53
C SER A 332 10.05 -3.36 8.54
N LYS A 333 9.66 -4.57 8.94
CA LYS A 333 10.39 -5.37 9.93
C LYS A 333 11.89 -5.55 9.64
N PRO A 334 12.32 -6.00 8.44
CA PRO A 334 13.75 -6.22 8.16
C PRO A 334 14.59 -4.94 8.31
N PHE A 335 14.00 -3.79 7.99
CA PHE A 335 14.67 -2.50 8.11
C PHE A 335 14.71 -2.01 9.56
N LEU A 336 13.60 -2.12 10.29
CA LEU A 336 13.54 -1.73 11.70
C LEU A 336 14.49 -2.58 12.54
N ASP A 337 14.49 -3.91 12.36
CA ASP A 337 15.35 -4.84 13.10
C ASP A 337 16.85 -4.58 12.83
N ALA A 338 17.19 -4.05 11.65
CA ALA A 338 18.56 -3.71 11.30
C ALA A 338 19.03 -2.38 11.90
N ILE A 339 18.12 -1.45 12.22
CA ILE A 339 18.48 -0.15 12.81
C ILE A 339 18.89 -0.36 14.27
N ARG A 340 20.16 -0.08 14.56
CA ARG A 340 20.73 -0.10 15.91
C ARG A 340 20.41 1.17 16.67
N THR A 341 20.60 2.32 16.03
CA THR A 341 20.29 3.61 16.62
C THR A 341 19.71 4.53 15.57
N ALA A 342 18.71 5.32 15.94
CA ALA A 342 18.25 6.46 15.14
C ALA A 342 18.07 7.68 16.05
N GLN A 343 18.67 8.79 15.64
CA GLN A 343 18.67 10.05 16.37
C GLN A 343 18.42 11.22 15.42
N THR A 344 17.72 12.23 15.90
CA THR A 344 17.49 13.48 15.17
C THR A 344 18.31 14.61 15.78
N GLY A 345 18.87 15.44 14.91
CA GLY A 345 19.51 16.69 15.28
C GLY A 345 18.86 17.87 14.58
N PRO A 346 19.48 19.07 14.64
CA PRO A 346 18.99 20.23 13.91
C PRO A 346 19.13 20.00 12.40
N ASP A 347 17.99 19.88 11.71
CA ASP A 347 17.88 19.70 10.25
C ASP A 347 18.44 18.37 9.69
N TRP A 348 18.58 17.33 10.52
CA TRP A 348 19.03 16.02 10.04
C TRP A 348 18.53 14.85 10.89
N ILE A 349 18.52 13.67 10.27
CA ILE A 349 18.33 12.37 10.92
C ILE A 349 19.52 11.47 10.63
N GLU A 350 20.02 10.79 11.65
CA GLU A 350 21.12 9.85 11.54
C GLU A 350 20.67 8.48 12.03
N ALA A 351 20.84 7.47 11.18
CA ALA A 351 20.54 6.09 11.50
C ALA A 351 21.80 5.24 11.34
N THR A 352 22.11 4.47 12.38
CA THR A 352 23.13 3.41 12.32
C THR A 352 22.43 2.08 12.19
N TYR A 353 22.77 1.32 11.15
CA TYR A 353 22.16 0.03 10.86
C TYR A 353 23.20 -1.04 10.58
N ALA A 354 22.80 -2.28 10.84
CA ALA A 354 23.52 -3.48 10.50
C ALA A 354 23.07 -4.02 9.13
N ARG A 355 23.62 -5.17 8.74
CA ARG A 355 23.22 -5.89 7.53
C ARG A 355 21.70 -6.12 7.48
N VAL A 356 21.08 -5.77 6.37
CA VAL A 356 19.66 -6.03 6.10
C VAL A 356 19.54 -7.23 5.16
N ASP A 357 19.10 -8.36 5.70
CA ASP A 357 18.73 -9.52 4.90
C ASP A 357 17.25 -9.45 4.55
N LEU A 358 16.97 -9.07 3.30
CA LEU A 358 15.62 -8.98 2.79
C LEU A 358 15.08 -10.40 2.51
N PRO A 359 13.87 -10.74 3.00
CA PRO A 359 13.25 -12.03 2.71
C PRO A 359 13.13 -12.29 1.19
N PRO A 360 13.13 -13.56 0.75
CA PRO A 360 12.75 -13.90 -0.62
C PRO A 360 11.34 -13.33 -0.94
N GLY A 361 11.16 -12.75 -2.13
CA GLY A 361 9.90 -12.12 -2.55
C GLY A 361 9.67 -10.70 -2.03
N PHE A 362 10.54 -10.13 -1.20
CA PHE A 362 10.36 -8.76 -0.66
C PHE A 362 10.25 -7.67 -1.73
N ARG A 363 10.96 -7.82 -2.85
CA ARG A 363 10.90 -6.91 -4.00
C ARG A 363 9.60 -7.05 -4.78
N GLU A 364 9.14 -8.29 -4.97
CA GLU A 364 7.82 -8.60 -5.55
C GLU A 364 6.70 -8.05 -4.67
N ASP A 365 6.87 -8.04 -3.35
CA ASP A 365 5.91 -7.41 -2.43
C ASP A 365 5.97 -5.86 -2.53
N LEU A 366 7.18 -5.26 -2.51
CA LEU A 366 7.36 -3.80 -2.51
C LEU A 366 6.89 -3.12 -3.79
N PHE A 367 7.25 -3.69 -4.93
CA PHE A 367 6.90 -3.16 -6.23
C PHE A 367 5.61 -3.81 -6.75
N GLY A 368 5.13 -4.89 -6.13
CA GLY A 368 4.11 -5.77 -6.70
C GLY A 368 4.73 -6.66 -7.79
N PRO A 369 3.95 -7.56 -8.41
CA PRO A 369 4.09 -7.84 -9.84
C PRO A 369 3.86 -6.50 -10.57
N ALA A 370 4.92 -5.69 -10.58
CA ALA A 370 4.87 -4.27 -10.86
C ALA A 370 4.73 -4.05 -12.36
N GLY A 371 3.53 -4.31 -12.88
CA GLY A 371 3.14 -4.07 -14.26
C GLY A 371 2.97 -5.31 -15.14
N ALA A 372 3.23 -6.50 -14.61
CA ALA A 372 2.98 -7.78 -15.29
C ALA A 372 2.14 -8.64 -14.33
N GLY A 373 0.86 -8.85 -14.62
CA GLY A 373 0.04 -9.80 -13.86
C GLY A 373 0.71 -11.18 -13.79
N GLU A 374 0.32 -12.03 -12.85
CA GLU A 374 0.91 -13.38 -12.67
C GLU A 374 0.96 -14.17 -14.00
N GLU A 375 -0.05 -13.98 -14.85
CA GLU A 375 -0.13 -14.49 -16.22
C GLU A 375 1.01 -13.99 -17.12
N VAL A 376 1.26 -12.67 -17.14
CA VAL A 376 2.34 -12.06 -17.93
C VAL A 376 3.70 -12.56 -17.45
N LEU A 377 3.90 -12.73 -16.13
CA LEU A 377 5.16 -13.27 -15.59
C LEU A 377 5.38 -14.74 -15.99
N ALA A 378 4.33 -15.56 -15.92
CA ALA A 378 4.39 -16.95 -16.37
C ALA A 378 4.72 -17.03 -17.87
N SER A 379 4.05 -16.22 -18.70
CA SER A 379 4.36 -16.14 -20.13
C SER A 379 5.78 -15.57 -20.39
N THR A 380 6.25 -14.62 -19.57
CA THR A 380 7.62 -14.06 -19.71
C THR A 380 8.68 -15.14 -19.45
N ARG A 381 8.49 -16.01 -18.45
CA ARG A 381 9.37 -17.16 -18.20
C ARG A 381 9.42 -18.11 -19.39
N ALA A 382 8.27 -18.45 -19.95
CA ALA A 382 8.19 -19.31 -21.14
C ALA A 382 8.93 -18.69 -22.34
N GLN A 383 8.80 -17.36 -22.52
CA GLN A 383 9.50 -16.62 -23.57
C GLN A 383 11.02 -16.62 -23.37
N VAL A 384 11.49 -16.41 -22.13
CA VAL A 384 12.92 -16.48 -21.78
C VAL A 384 13.48 -17.87 -22.08
N GLU A 385 12.80 -18.92 -21.64
CA GLU A 385 13.22 -20.31 -21.88
C GLU A 385 13.30 -20.63 -23.38
N GLN A 386 12.30 -20.21 -24.15
CA GLN A 386 12.26 -20.43 -25.59
C GLN A 386 13.41 -19.71 -26.32
N LEU A 387 13.69 -18.45 -25.97
CA LEU A 387 14.80 -17.69 -26.54
C LEU A 387 16.15 -18.33 -26.23
N LEU A 388 16.37 -18.72 -24.97
CA LEU A 388 17.61 -19.39 -24.56
C LEU A 388 17.78 -20.72 -25.30
N ALA A 389 16.75 -21.55 -25.35
CA ALA A 389 16.77 -22.82 -26.06
C ALA A 389 17.01 -22.66 -27.57
N ALA A 390 16.44 -21.61 -28.19
CA ALA A 390 16.65 -21.33 -29.60
C ALA A 390 18.11 -20.95 -29.90
N VAL A 391 18.73 -20.15 -29.03
CA VAL A 391 20.14 -19.76 -29.16
C VAL A 391 21.08 -20.95 -28.98
N GLU A 392 20.79 -21.85 -28.03
CA GLU A 392 21.61 -23.05 -27.80
C GLU A 392 21.57 -24.05 -28.95
N LYS A 393 20.47 -24.07 -29.71
CA LYS A 393 20.31 -24.91 -30.90
C LYS A 393 21.03 -24.34 -32.14
N LEU A 394 21.57 -23.12 -32.08
CA LEU A 394 22.28 -22.55 -33.22
C LEU A 394 23.56 -23.35 -33.53
N PRO A 395 23.91 -23.52 -34.82
CA PRO A 395 25.17 -24.14 -35.21
C PRO A 395 26.36 -23.42 -34.57
N ARG A 396 27.40 -24.19 -34.18
CA ARG A 396 28.62 -23.63 -33.58
C ARG A 396 29.20 -22.51 -34.45
N GLY A 397 29.42 -21.35 -33.84
CA GLY A 397 29.96 -20.15 -34.53
C GLY A 397 28.90 -19.22 -35.13
N ARG A 398 27.63 -19.65 -35.23
CA ARG A 398 26.53 -18.76 -35.65
C ARG A 398 26.02 -17.97 -34.45
N ARG A 399 26.04 -16.64 -34.56
CA ARG A 399 25.53 -15.73 -33.52
C ARG A 399 24.03 -15.47 -33.73
N PRO A 400 23.25 -15.27 -32.65
CA PRO A 400 21.87 -14.80 -32.79
C PRO A 400 21.84 -13.42 -33.43
N THR A 401 20.84 -13.18 -34.27
CA THR A 401 20.59 -11.88 -34.90
C THR A 401 19.39 -11.21 -34.23
N PHE A 402 19.30 -9.89 -34.36
CA PHE A 402 18.17 -9.11 -33.83
C PHE A 402 16.82 -9.62 -34.36
N GLY A 403 16.74 -9.88 -35.66
CA GLY A 403 15.56 -10.46 -36.31
C GLY A 403 15.18 -11.83 -35.78
N MET A 404 16.16 -12.74 -35.63
CA MET A 404 15.90 -14.09 -35.12
C MET A 404 15.34 -14.06 -33.70
N CYS A 405 15.80 -13.14 -32.84
CA CYS A 405 15.27 -13.00 -31.49
C CYS A 405 13.81 -12.51 -31.50
N LEU A 406 13.49 -11.49 -32.31
CA LEU A 406 12.13 -10.99 -32.46
C LEU A 406 11.18 -12.06 -33.04
N GLU A 407 11.58 -12.71 -34.13
CA GLU A 407 10.80 -13.77 -34.77
C GLU A 407 10.54 -14.93 -33.79
N THR A 408 11.56 -15.35 -33.04
CA THR A 408 11.43 -16.43 -32.04
C THR A 408 10.44 -16.06 -30.93
N ALA A 409 10.56 -14.87 -30.35
CA ALA A 409 9.70 -14.43 -29.24
C ALA A 409 8.25 -14.23 -29.70
N PHE A 410 8.05 -13.60 -30.87
CA PHE A 410 6.71 -13.31 -31.39
C PHE A 410 6.04 -14.53 -32.05
N ALA A 411 6.80 -15.54 -32.50
CA ALA A 411 6.23 -16.82 -32.90
C ALA A 411 5.56 -17.52 -31.72
N LEU A 412 6.25 -17.61 -30.56
CA LEU A 412 5.66 -18.17 -29.35
C LEU A 412 4.49 -17.30 -28.83
N ALA A 413 4.63 -15.97 -28.91
CA ALA A 413 3.55 -15.08 -28.50
C ALA A 413 2.28 -15.35 -29.34
N ARG A 414 2.43 -15.46 -30.67
CA ARG A 414 1.33 -15.74 -31.59
C ARG A 414 0.66 -17.09 -31.33
N GLU A 415 1.45 -18.13 -31.06
CA GLU A 415 0.94 -19.46 -30.70
C GLU A 415 0.09 -19.42 -29.44
N ARG A 416 0.61 -18.78 -28.38
CA ARG A 416 -0.07 -18.68 -27.09
C ARG A 416 -1.30 -17.77 -27.13
N SER A 417 -1.29 -16.75 -27.99
CA SER A 417 -2.39 -15.81 -28.22
C SER A 417 -3.67 -16.45 -28.81
N ILE A 418 -3.66 -17.76 -29.07
CA ILE A 418 -4.86 -18.53 -29.38
C ILE A 418 -5.67 -18.81 -28.12
N GLU A 419 -5.00 -19.09 -27.00
CA GLU A 419 -5.61 -19.39 -25.70
C GLU A 419 -5.65 -18.16 -24.79
N THR A 420 -4.66 -17.27 -24.92
CA THR A 420 -4.55 -16.02 -24.14
C THR A 420 -4.71 -14.79 -25.05
N ASN A 421 -4.71 -13.60 -24.44
CA ASN A 421 -4.80 -12.32 -25.14
C ASN A 421 -3.46 -11.95 -25.82
N ALA A 422 -3.50 -11.46 -27.07
CA ALA A 422 -2.30 -11.12 -27.83
C ALA A 422 -1.47 -9.98 -27.21
N VAL A 423 -2.12 -9.03 -26.54
CA VAL A 423 -1.45 -7.97 -25.77
C VAL A 423 -0.63 -8.56 -24.63
N THR A 424 -1.18 -9.51 -23.87
CA THR A 424 -0.48 -10.17 -22.75
C THR A 424 0.77 -10.89 -23.23
N GLU A 425 0.65 -11.69 -24.30
CA GLU A 425 1.78 -12.44 -24.85
C GLU A 425 2.84 -11.55 -25.50
N ASN A 426 2.44 -10.45 -26.14
CA ASN A 426 3.38 -9.46 -26.66
C ASN A 426 4.11 -8.72 -25.53
N ARG A 427 3.42 -8.36 -24.43
CA ARG A 427 4.09 -7.81 -23.24
C ARG A 427 5.15 -8.76 -22.71
N ALA A 428 4.80 -10.04 -22.57
CA ALA A 428 5.72 -11.08 -22.12
C ALA A 428 6.95 -11.25 -23.04
N ALA A 429 6.74 -11.26 -24.36
CA ALA A 429 7.81 -11.32 -25.34
C ALA A 429 8.76 -10.12 -25.23
N ILE A 430 8.21 -8.90 -25.09
CA ILE A 430 9.00 -7.67 -24.97
C ILE A 430 9.78 -7.64 -23.66
N PHE A 431 9.18 -8.09 -22.54
CA PHE A 431 9.91 -8.22 -21.28
C PHE A 431 11.05 -9.23 -21.36
N ALA A 432 10.84 -10.39 -21.97
CA ALA A 432 11.89 -11.39 -22.17
C ALA A 432 13.05 -10.84 -23.01
N LEU A 433 12.74 -10.13 -24.11
CA LEU A 433 13.74 -9.45 -24.94
C LEU A 433 14.44 -8.32 -24.16
N GLY A 434 13.71 -7.56 -23.34
CA GLY A 434 14.24 -6.55 -22.43
C GLY A 434 15.25 -7.10 -21.44
N VAL A 435 14.96 -8.24 -20.82
CA VAL A 435 15.89 -8.89 -19.86
C VAL A 435 17.11 -9.48 -20.56
N LEU A 436 16.94 -10.08 -21.75
CA LEU A 436 18.00 -10.85 -22.41
C LEU A 436 18.90 -10.02 -23.34
N LEU A 437 18.34 -9.05 -24.08
CA LEU A 437 19.03 -8.21 -25.06
C LEU A 437 19.22 -6.76 -24.56
N GLY A 438 18.40 -6.33 -23.61
CA GLY A 438 18.43 -4.98 -23.04
C GLY A 438 19.32 -4.87 -21.81
N HIS A 439 18.73 -5.18 -20.65
CA HIS A 439 19.42 -5.17 -19.37
C HIS A 439 18.84 -6.15 -18.34
N SER A 440 19.71 -6.88 -17.63
CA SER A 440 19.31 -7.88 -16.62
C SER A 440 18.45 -7.29 -15.50
N ARG A 441 18.74 -6.05 -15.07
CA ARG A 441 17.97 -5.30 -14.05
C ARG A 441 16.48 -5.15 -14.35
N ILE A 442 16.02 -5.31 -15.60
CA ILE A 442 14.58 -5.35 -15.88
C ILE A 442 13.89 -6.46 -15.08
N GLU A 443 14.59 -7.58 -14.82
CA GLU A 443 14.12 -8.66 -13.96
C GLU A 443 13.84 -8.21 -12.51
N GLU A 444 14.57 -7.21 -11.99
CA GLU A 444 14.36 -6.73 -10.61
C GLU A 444 12.97 -6.11 -10.41
N PHE A 445 12.32 -5.66 -11.48
CA PHE A 445 10.98 -5.05 -11.47
C PHE A 445 9.87 -6.05 -11.83
N LEU A 446 10.20 -7.09 -12.59
CA LEU A 446 9.25 -8.15 -12.97
C LEU A 446 9.15 -9.24 -11.90
N GLY A 447 10.24 -9.52 -11.19
CA GLY A 447 10.41 -10.73 -10.41
C GLY A 447 11.22 -11.78 -11.19
N PRO A 448 11.57 -12.92 -10.56
CA PRO A 448 12.46 -13.92 -11.15
C PRO A 448 11.83 -14.54 -12.39
N VAL A 449 12.45 -14.28 -13.55
CA VAL A 449 12.04 -14.82 -14.85
C VAL A 449 13.16 -15.61 -15.53
N LEU A 450 14.41 -15.43 -15.09
CA LEU A 450 15.53 -16.22 -15.58
C LEU A 450 15.54 -17.63 -14.95
N PRO A 451 15.81 -18.67 -15.75
CA PRO A 451 15.89 -20.04 -15.27
C PRO A 451 17.17 -20.30 -14.46
N GLU A 452 17.05 -21.22 -13.50
CA GLU A 452 18.16 -21.81 -12.75
C GLU A 452 18.29 -23.30 -13.16
N PRO A 453 19.46 -23.77 -13.67
CA PRO A 453 20.77 -23.11 -13.68
C PRO A 453 20.96 -22.09 -14.83
N PRO A 454 21.92 -21.15 -14.68
CA PRO A 454 22.08 -20.06 -15.62
C PRO A 454 22.68 -20.51 -16.97
N HIS A 455 21.91 -20.29 -18.05
CA HIS A 455 22.32 -20.48 -19.46
C HIS A 455 23.38 -19.45 -19.91
N ALA A 456 24.53 -19.40 -19.22
CA ALA A 456 25.50 -18.31 -19.29
C ALA A 456 26.12 -18.09 -20.68
N ALA A 457 26.21 -19.12 -21.52
CA ALA A 457 26.72 -19.00 -22.89
C ALA A 457 25.67 -18.34 -23.81
N ALA A 458 24.43 -18.82 -23.78
CA ALA A 458 23.33 -18.27 -24.56
C ALA A 458 23.05 -16.80 -24.18
N ARG A 459 23.03 -16.49 -22.88
CA ARG A 459 22.87 -15.11 -22.38
C ARG A 459 23.97 -14.18 -22.87
N ARG A 460 25.24 -14.63 -22.86
CA ARG A 460 26.36 -13.85 -23.41
C ARG A 460 26.22 -13.60 -24.90
N ALA A 461 25.70 -14.57 -25.66
CA ALA A 461 25.47 -14.41 -27.09
C ALA A 461 24.34 -13.41 -27.38
N LEU A 462 23.25 -13.48 -26.61
CA LEU A 462 22.10 -12.56 -26.70
C LEU A 462 22.49 -11.12 -26.35
N TRP A 463 23.35 -10.94 -25.34
CA TRP A 463 23.86 -9.62 -24.95
C TRP A 463 24.72 -8.93 -26.02
N GLN A 464 25.23 -9.69 -26.99
CA GLN A 464 26.03 -9.20 -28.11
C GLN A 464 25.23 -9.06 -29.41
N VAL A 465 23.91 -9.24 -29.36
CA VAL A 465 23.04 -9.05 -30.53
C VAL A 465 23.10 -7.59 -30.98
N GLN A 466 23.32 -7.41 -32.28
CA GLN A 466 23.47 -6.10 -32.89
C GLN A 466 22.26 -5.78 -33.78
N VAL A 467 21.86 -4.52 -33.77
CA VAL A 467 21.02 -3.91 -34.80
C VAL A 467 21.89 -2.90 -35.53
N ARG A 468 21.96 -3.02 -36.86
CA ARG A 468 22.86 -2.21 -37.71
C ARG A 468 24.30 -2.15 -37.16
N GLU A 469 24.87 -3.32 -36.86
CA GLU A 469 26.25 -3.47 -36.36
C GLU A 469 26.52 -2.88 -34.96
N ARG A 470 25.50 -2.34 -34.28
CA ARG A 470 25.59 -1.75 -32.94
C ARG A 470 24.82 -2.55 -31.89
N ALA A 471 25.52 -2.94 -30.82
CA ALA A 471 24.94 -3.72 -29.72
C ALA A 471 24.30 -2.80 -28.66
N ASP A 472 24.83 -1.60 -28.51
CA ASP A 472 24.28 -0.52 -27.71
C ASP A 472 22.90 -0.07 -28.21
N TRP A 473 22.68 0.05 -29.52
CA TRP A 473 21.35 0.34 -30.08
C TRP A 473 20.33 -0.76 -29.77
N THR A 474 20.73 -2.03 -29.79
CA THR A 474 19.86 -3.14 -29.37
C THR A 474 19.42 -2.96 -27.91
N LYS A 475 20.35 -2.52 -27.04
CA LYS A 475 20.06 -2.29 -25.64
C LYS A 475 19.09 -1.13 -25.46
N HIS A 476 19.37 0.03 -26.05
CA HIS A 476 18.50 1.19 -26.03
C HIS A 476 17.08 0.84 -26.48
N PHE A 477 16.97 0.11 -27.59
CA PHE A 477 15.68 -0.35 -28.12
C PHE A 477 14.90 -1.21 -27.11
N PHE A 478 15.48 -2.30 -26.60
CA PHE A 478 14.73 -3.23 -25.73
C PHE A 478 14.56 -2.75 -24.30
N VAL A 479 15.49 -1.94 -23.78
CA VAL A 479 15.33 -1.26 -22.49
C VAL A 479 14.18 -0.25 -22.58
N SER A 480 14.17 0.61 -23.60
CA SER A 480 13.09 1.60 -23.78
C SER A 480 11.74 0.95 -24.07
N ALA A 481 11.71 -0.19 -24.77
CA ALA A 481 10.51 -0.99 -24.96
C ALA A 481 9.96 -1.54 -23.64
N ALA A 482 10.82 -2.15 -22.81
CA ALA A 482 10.42 -2.69 -21.51
C ALA A 482 9.97 -1.58 -20.54
N ILE A 483 10.69 -0.46 -20.49
CA ILE A 483 10.34 0.70 -19.67
C ILE A 483 8.99 1.29 -20.10
N ALA A 484 8.69 1.34 -21.40
CA ALA A 484 7.38 1.81 -21.88
C ALA A 484 6.23 0.95 -21.34
N LEU A 485 6.40 -0.38 -21.28
CA LEU A 485 5.40 -1.29 -20.72
C LEU A 485 5.25 -1.17 -19.20
N LEU A 486 6.33 -0.85 -18.48
CA LEU A 486 6.30 -0.56 -17.05
C LEU A 486 5.64 0.80 -16.76
N SER A 487 5.87 1.79 -17.64
CA SER A 487 5.36 3.17 -17.51
C SER A 487 3.85 3.32 -17.76
N ASP A 488 3.26 2.42 -18.56
CA ASP A 488 1.80 2.30 -18.75
C ASP A 488 1.09 1.76 -17.49
N THR A 489 1.88 1.26 -16.53
CA THR A 489 1.42 0.94 -15.17
C THR A 489 1.87 2.04 -14.22
N VAL A 490 1.44 2.03 -12.94
CA VAL A 490 1.58 3.16 -11.97
C VAL A 490 3.04 3.56 -11.63
N ILE A 491 4.04 3.17 -12.42
CA ILE A 491 5.48 3.23 -12.16
C ILE A 491 6.21 4.20 -13.11
N SER A 492 5.59 5.32 -13.47
CA SER A 492 6.23 6.32 -14.36
C SER A 492 7.53 6.90 -13.79
N ASP A 493 7.61 7.12 -12.46
CA ASP A 493 8.81 7.68 -11.82
C ASP A 493 9.98 6.68 -11.70
N ALA A 494 9.71 5.40 -11.41
CA ALA A 494 10.78 4.39 -11.36
C ALA A 494 11.24 4.00 -12.77
N ALA A 495 10.34 4.03 -13.75
CA ALA A 495 10.68 3.95 -15.17
C ALA A 495 11.63 5.09 -15.60
N GLY A 496 11.37 6.33 -15.14
CA GLY A 496 12.27 7.46 -15.35
C GLY A 496 13.65 7.24 -14.74
N LEU A 497 13.74 6.78 -13.48
CA LEU A 497 15.03 6.44 -12.86
C LEU A 497 15.76 5.29 -13.54
N LEU A 498 15.02 4.27 -13.96
CA LEU A 498 15.57 3.15 -14.72
C LEU A 498 16.24 3.66 -15.98
N LYS A 499 15.56 4.53 -16.72
CA LYS A 499 16.13 5.16 -17.91
C LYS A 499 17.40 5.93 -17.57
N GLU A 500 17.37 6.79 -16.56
CA GLU A 500 18.54 7.57 -16.14
C GLU A 500 19.73 6.70 -15.71
N GLU A 501 19.47 5.55 -15.09
CA GLU A 501 20.50 4.58 -14.71
C GLU A 501 21.10 3.86 -15.92
N PHE A 502 20.27 3.43 -16.88
CA PHE A 502 20.75 2.78 -18.10
C PHE A 502 21.56 3.73 -18.98
N ASP A 503 21.16 5.01 -19.03
CA ASP A 503 21.92 6.05 -19.72
C ASP A 503 23.29 6.28 -19.06
N ALA A 504 23.41 6.09 -17.73
CA ALA A 504 24.68 6.19 -17.02
C ALA A 504 25.64 5.00 -17.23
N ASP A 505 25.11 3.77 -17.32
CA ASP A 505 25.91 2.55 -17.56
C ASP A 505 26.43 2.45 -19.01
N THR A 506 25.81 3.16 -19.96
CA THR A 506 26.17 3.10 -21.40
C THR A 506 27.29 4.09 -21.79
N GLY A 507 27.65 5.02 -20.90
CA GLY A 507 28.89 5.81 -20.98
C GLY A 507 28.68 7.29 -21.33
N GLY A 508 29.25 8.17 -20.51
CA GLY A 508 29.15 9.64 -20.62
C GLY A 508 29.98 10.27 -21.74
N SER A 509 29.81 9.81 -22.99
CA SER A 509 30.48 10.36 -24.19
C SER A 509 29.82 11.64 -24.75
N GLY A 510 28.66 12.02 -24.22
CA GLY A 510 27.84 13.14 -24.68
C GLY A 510 26.48 12.68 -25.21
N PHE A 511 25.59 13.63 -25.49
CA PHE A 511 24.26 13.38 -26.05
C PHE A 511 24.34 12.78 -27.47
N SER A 512 23.49 11.78 -27.76
CA SER A 512 23.41 11.09 -29.05
C SER A 512 21.98 11.06 -29.57
N PHE A 513 21.76 11.62 -30.76
CA PHE A 513 20.47 11.51 -31.45
C PHE A 513 20.23 10.10 -32.00
N ALA A 514 21.30 9.34 -32.27
CA ALA A 514 21.17 7.96 -32.73
C ALA A 514 20.68 7.04 -31.60
N ASP A 515 21.19 7.21 -30.38
CA ASP A 515 20.71 6.49 -29.20
C ASP A 515 19.26 6.87 -28.89
N LEU A 516 18.92 8.16 -29.06
CA LEU A 516 17.54 8.61 -28.94
C LEU A 516 16.61 7.96 -29.98
N LEU A 517 17.05 7.81 -31.24
CA LEU A 517 16.28 7.09 -32.24
C LEU A 517 16.06 5.63 -31.82
N ALA A 518 17.08 4.95 -31.30
CA ALA A 518 16.95 3.59 -30.79
C ALA A 518 15.93 3.50 -29.64
N ASP A 519 16.00 4.41 -28.68
CA ASP A 519 15.03 4.52 -27.59
C ASP A 519 13.59 4.70 -28.12
N ARG A 520 13.40 5.67 -29.01
CA ARG A 520 12.07 6.01 -29.55
C ARG A 520 11.50 4.91 -30.44
N ALA A 521 12.34 4.20 -31.19
CA ALA A 521 11.94 3.03 -31.96
C ALA A 521 11.48 1.90 -31.03
N GLY A 522 12.22 1.65 -29.93
CA GLY A 522 11.85 0.67 -28.91
C GLY A 522 10.54 0.99 -28.20
N THR A 523 10.35 2.24 -27.76
CA THR A 523 9.07 2.70 -27.19
C THR A 523 7.92 2.55 -28.18
N THR A 524 8.12 2.96 -29.44
CA THR A 524 7.08 2.86 -30.48
C THR A 524 6.71 1.41 -30.75
N PHE A 525 7.70 0.52 -30.82
CA PHE A 525 7.47 -0.91 -30.95
C PHE A 525 6.61 -1.46 -29.82
N ALA A 526 6.96 -1.16 -28.56
CA ALA A 526 6.19 -1.60 -27.41
C ALA A 526 4.75 -1.11 -27.47
N VAL A 527 4.54 0.19 -27.66
CA VAL A 527 3.21 0.79 -27.74
C VAL A 527 2.40 0.16 -28.87
N ARG A 528 2.96 0.00 -30.07
CA ARG A 528 2.25 -0.59 -31.22
C ARG A 528 1.94 -2.07 -31.01
N ALA A 529 2.84 -2.82 -30.38
CA ALA A 529 2.66 -4.25 -30.11
C ALA A 529 1.65 -4.52 -28.99
N THR A 530 1.32 -3.55 -28.14
CA THR A 530 0.48 -3.78 -26.95
C THR A 530 -0.71 -2.83 -26.81
N ARG A 531 -0.97 -1.94 -27.79
CA ARG A 531 -2.04 -0.93 -27.73
C ARG A 531 -3.43 -1.55 -27.57
N ASP A 532 -3.74 -2.55 -28.39
CA ASP A 532 -4.98 -3.32 -28.38
C ASP A 532 -4.78 -4.66 -29.10
N GLU A 533 -5.78 -5.53 -29.03
CA GLU A 533 -5.74 -6.88 -29.60
C GLU A 533 -5.44 -6.89 -31.11
N ALA A 534 -6.02 -5.96 -31.87
CA ALA A 534 -5.83 -5.89 -33.31
C ALA A 534 -4.41 -5.45 -33.67
N SER A 535 -3.91 -4.42 -32.97
CA SER A 535 -2.53 -3.93 -33.08
C SER A 535 -1.51 -5.01 -32.70
N ALA A 536 -1.79 -5.74 -31.62
CA ALA A 536 -0.93 -6.82 -31.14
C ALA A 536 -0.81 -7.97 -32.15
N ARG A 537 -1.94 -8.40 -32.72
CA ARG A 537 -1.97 -9.43 -33.77
C ARG A 537 -1.31 -8.97 -35.06
N ALA A 538 -1.48 -7.71 -35.45
CA ALA A 538 -0.82 -7.15 -36.63
C ALA A 538 0.72 -7.23 -36.54
N ILE A 539 1.29 -6.95 -35.36
CA ILE A 539 2.74 -7.09 -35.15
C ILE A 539 3.18 -8.56 -35.17
N GLN A 540 2.41 -9.46 -34.53
CA GLN A 540 2.68 -10.90 -34.58
C GLN A 540 2.67 -11.43 -36.02
N ASP A 541 1.66 -11.06 -36.81
CA ASP A 541 1.54 -11.44 -38.21
C ASP A 541 2.65 -10.83 -39.06
N ARG A 542 3.05 -9.58 -38.79
CA ARG A 542 4.16 -8.93 -39.51
C ARG A 542 5.48 -9.66 -39.31
N LEU A 543 5.76 -10.11 -38.09
CA LEU A 543 6.98 -10.85 -37.74
C LEU A 543 6.92 -12.31 -38.24
N ALA A 544 5.73 -12.88 -38.41
CA ALA A 544 5.57 -14.23 -38.97
C ALA A 544 5.92 -14.34 -40.46
N HIS A 545 5.89 -13.22 -41.21
CA HIS A 545 6.19 -13.19 -42.65
C HIS A 545 7.64 -12.75 -42.97
N GLY A 546 8.53 -12.85 -41.98
CA GLY A 546 9.94 -12.54 -42.12
C GLY A 546 10.31 -11.13 -41.65
N PHE A 547 11.48 -11.03 -41.04
CA PHE A 547 12.01 -9.79 -40.48
C PHE A 547 12.83 -8.99 -41.50
N GLN A 548 12.58 -7.67 -41.60
CA GLN A 548 13.56 -6.71 -42.10
C GLN A 548 13.79 -5.62 -41.05
N VAL A 549 15.06 -5.24 -40.87
CA VAL A 549 15.42 -4.24 -39.86
C VAL A 549 14.75 -2.89 -40.10
N ASP A 550 14.65 -2.46 -41.36
CA ASP A 550 14.04 -1.18 -41.76
C ASP A 550 12.55 -1.08 -41.40
N ASP A 551 11.87 -2.21 -41.19
CA ASP A 551 10.47 -2.23 -40.78
C ASP A 551 10.26 -1.80 -39.33
N PHE A 552 11.29 -1.88 -38.48
CA PHE A 552 11.22 -1.64 -37.04
C PHE A 552 12.25 -0.61 -36.55
N PHE A 553 13.39 -0.51 -37.23
CA PHE A 553 14.50 0.35 -36.86
C PHE A 553 15.02 1.09 -38.12
N PRO A 554 14.66 2.38 -38.30
CA PRO A 554 15.07 3.13 -39.49
C PRO A 554 16.59 3.40 -39.50
N PRO A 555 17.18 3.80 -40.65
CA PRO A 555 18.59 4.21 -40.70
C PRO A 555 18.88 5.39 -39.76
N ALA A 556 20.00 5.29 -39.05
CA ALA A 556 20.39 6.24 -38.00
C ALA A 556 21.87 6.70 -38.11
N ASP A 557 22.64 6.18 -39.07
CA ASP A 557 24.09 6.40 -39.19
C ASP A 557 24.46 7.87 -39.51
N ASP A 558 23.49 8.66 -39.99
CA ASP A 558 23.63 10.08 -40.29
C ASP A 558 23.26 11.01 -39.12
N LEU A 559 22.80 10.45 -37.99
CA LEU A 559 22.40 11.24 -36.84
C LEU A 559 23.60 11.72 -36.01
N PRO A 560 23.58 12.95 -35.47
CA PRO A 560 24.68 13.46 -34.67
C PRO A 560 24.84 12.73 -33.32
N GLU A 561 26.08 12.39 -32.96
CA GLU A 561 26.44 11.70 -31.71
C GLU A 561 27.62 12.38 -30.99
N GLY A 562 27.85 12.01 -29.72
CA GLY A 562 28.98 12.52 -28.93
C GLY A 562 28.94 14.03 -28.67
N ILE A 563 27.73 14.59 -28.54
CA ILE A 563 27.53 16.02 -28.36
C ILE A 563 27.69 16.38 -26.88
N SER A 564 28.67 17.22 -26.52
CA SER A 564 28.79 17.72 -25.15
C SER A 564 27.62 18.63 -24.76
N ASP A 565 27.30 18.75 -23.48
CA ASP A 565 26.22 19.64 -23.00
C ASP A 565 26.39 21.10 -23.46
N ALA A 566 27.63 21.58 -23.48
CA ALA A 566 27.96 22.91 -23.99
C ALA A 566 27.60 23.06 -25.47
N LYS A 567 27.92 22.04 -26.28
CA LYS A 567 27.61 22.01 -27.71
C LYS A 567 26.13 21.79 -27.97
N LEU A 568 25.44 21.00 -27.15
CA LEU A 568 23.99 20.83 -27.20
C LEU A 568 23.30 22.17 -26.95
N THR A 569 23.80 22.94 -25.98
CA THR A 569 23.29 24.28 -25.66
C THR A 569 23.58 25.28 -26.80
N SER A 570 24.83 25.37 -27.26
CA SER A 570 25.23 26.36 -28.26
C SER A 570 24.64 26.08 -29.64
N ASP A 571 24.72 24.84 -30.11
CA ASP A 571 24.45 24.50 -31.51
C ASP A 571 23.00 24.11 -31.73
N TYR A 572 22.33 23.56 -30.71
CA TYR A 572 20.97 23.03 -30.81
C TYR A 572 19.94 23.83 -29.99
N GLY A 573 20.38 24.77 -29.14
CA GLY A 573 19.54 25.56 -28.25
C GLY A 573 19.17 24.83 -26.95
N GLY A 574 19.93 23.78 -26.60
CA GLY A 574 19.63 22.90 -25.46
C GLY A 574 18.47 21.94 -25.74
N VAL A 575 18.10 21.17 -24.72
CA VAL A 575 16.91 20.30 -24.78
C VAL A 575 15.66 21.19 -24.94
N GLY A 576 14.92 20.98 -26.03
CA GLY A 576 13.76 21.81 -26.39
C GLY A 576 14.07 23.02 -27.28
N GLY A 577 15.33 23.24 -27.66
CA GLY A 577 15.70 24.25 -28.65
C GLY A 577 15.18 23.92 -30.07
N ALA A 578 15.07 24.92 -30.94
CA ALA A 578 14.47 24.74 -32.27
C ALA A 578 15.19 23.70 -33.15
N ARG A 579 16.54 23.69 -33.13
CA ARG A 579 17.34 22.71 -33.88
C ARG A 579 17.31 21.32 -33.24
N TYR A 580 17.21 21.24 -31.92
CA TYR A 580 16.95 19.99 -31.21
C TYR A 580 15.61 19.40 -31.65
N LEU A 581 14.53 20.17 -31.54
CA LEU A 581 13.17 19.74 -31.89
C LEU A 581 13.06 19.33 -33.36
N HIS A 582 13.72 20.04 -34.29
CA HIS A 582 13.76 19.62 -35.69
C HIS A 582 14.33 18.21 -35.88
N LEU A 583 15.39 17.85 -35.14
CA LEU A 583 15.94 16.49 -35.19
C LEU A 583 15.04 15.47 -34.52
N ILE A 584 14.35 15.84 -33.44
CA ILE A 584 13.31 14.99 -32.84
C ILE A 584 12.20 14.69 -33.85
N ASP A 585 11.66 15.72 -34.50
CA ASP A 585 10.59 15.58 -35.49
C ASP A 585 11.03 14.70 -36.66
N GLU A 586 12.29 14.83 -37.09
CA GLU A 586 12.87 13.96 -38.12
C GLU A 586 12.99 12.50 -37.66
N ILE A 587 13.42 12.26 -36.42
CA ILE A 587 13.46 10.91 -35.82
C ILE A 587 12.05 10.31 -35.77
N GLU A 588 11.07 11.05 -35.25
CA GLU A 588 9.67 10.60 -35.17
C GLU A 588 9.11 10.32 -36.57
N ARG A 589 9.42 11.16 -37.56
CA ARG A 589 9.01 10.95 -38.96
C ARG A 589 9.60 9.67 -39.54
N ARG A 590 10.89 9.39 -39.30
CA ARG A 590 11.55 8.15 -39.75
C ARG A 590 10.90 6.92 -39.14
N ILE A 591 10.65 6.95 -37.83
CA ILE A 591 10.01 5.84 -37.10
C ILE A 591 8.58 5.66 -37.61
N ALA A 592 7.80 6.72 -37.78
CA ALA A 592 6.43 6.62 -38.29
C ALA A 592 6.34 6.06 -39.73
N ALA A 593 7.40 6.18 -40.53
CA ALA A 593 7.47 5.64 -41.89
C ALA A 593 7.80 4.13 -41.95
N CYS A 594 8.31 3.56 -40.86
CA CYS A 594 8.61 2.13 -40.76
C CYS A 594 7.36 1.28 -41.06
N ALA A 595 7.53 0.27 -41.91
CA ALA A 595 6.40 -0.50 -42.42
C ALA A 595 5.69 -1.33 -41.34
N ALA A 596 6.35 -1.70 -40.23
CA ALA A 596 5.69 -2.42 -39.15
C ALA A 596 4.69 -1.57 -38.35
N TYR A 597 4.71 -0.24 -38.49
CA TYR A 597 3.86 0.68 -37.71
C TYR A 597 2.77 1.37 -38.52
N ARG A 598 2.64 1.03 -39.81
CA ARG A 598 1.68 1.61 -40.75
C ARG A 598 0.40 0.80 -40.87
#